data_AF-A0A563W5G6-F1
#
_entry.id   AF-A0A563W5G6-F1
#
_cell.length_a   1.000
_cell.length_b   1.000
_cell.length_c   1.000
_cell.angle_alpha   90.00
_cell.angle_beta   90.00
_cell.angle_gamma   90.00
#
_symmetry.space_group_name_H-M   'P 1'
#
loop_
_entity.id
_entity.type
_entity.pdbx_description
1 polymer ?
#
loop_
_entity_poly.entity_id
_entity_poly.type
_entity_poly.pdbx_seq_one_letter_code
_entity_poly.pdbx_strand_id
1 'polypeptide(L)'
;MLEQESLELGSNEGGDLFGAALTAGDFDSDGFDDLIVGVPRESPGSDPQSGAIAILRGSSNGLVPSRVEEQESLELGSNEGGDLFGAALVSSRSDDDDEPPVEPPVEPPVEPEPLPEGQIGLFRFRNNSFPTGTYIFVEEQEKNNILNDPNLSRSFTLEGNGNRAFVASTEPGENLISIYRIRSLDISGTYLFVSEREYDAIFDDDSNQRNKWVKEGLNANGDDIPEFYVFGAGANQGTEFHRFQNRENSTFLFAGPSETQAINSDPNLSEVFVDQGIAFETL
;
A
#
# COMPACT_ATOMS: atom_id res chain seq x y z
N MET A 1 12.78 13.36 25.66
CA MET A 1 13.65 12.26 26.14
C MET A 1 12.94 11.69 27.35
N LEU A 2 12.61 10.41 27.36
CA LEU A 2 11.96 9.77 28.52
C LEU A 2 13.02 9.58 29.61
N GLU A 3 12.78 10.11 30.80
CA GLU A 3 13.69 9.99 31.95
C GLU A 3 13.00 9.20 33.08
N GLN A 4 13.77 8.37 33.79
CA GLN A 4 13.32 7.43 34.83
C GLN A 4 12.54 8.11 35.97
N GLU A 5 12.84 9.39 36.25
CA GLU A 5 12.11 10.19 37.26
C GLU A 5 10.62 10.39 36.92
N SER A 6 10.22 10.27 35.65
CA SER A 6 8.82 10.44 35.22
C SER A 6 7.93 9.21 35.46
N LEU A 7 8.49 8.09 35.93
CA LEU A 7 7.82 6.79 36.08
C LEU A 7 7.62 6.36 37.54
N GLU A 8 7.90 7.22 38.52
CA GLU A 8 7.89 6.88 39.96
C GLU A 8 8.80 5.69 40.35
N LEU A 9 9.76 5.31 39.47
CA LEU A 9 10.77 4.24 39.67
C LEU A 9 11.87 4.60 40.70
N GLY A 10 11.62 5.53 41.62
CA GLY A 10 12.68 6.10 42.45
C GLY A 10 13.70 6.93 41.64
N SER A 11 14.74 7.42 42.33
CA SER A 11 15.85 8.11 41.67
C SER A 11 16.57 7.17 40.70
N ASN A 12 17.07 7.70 39.58
CA ASN A 12 17.92 6.95 38.63
C ASN A 12 19.21 6.50 39.34
N GLU A 13 19.17 5.32 39.96
CA GLU A 13 20.32 4.74 40.63
C GLU A 13 21.14 3.97 39.59
N GLY A 14 22.42 4.30 39.48
CA GLY A 14 23.31 3.64 38.53
C GLY A 14 23.47 2.17 38.87
N GLY A 15 22.67 1.29 38.26
CA GLY A 15 22.73 -0.15 38.54
C GLY A 15 21.46 -0.95 38.22
N ASP A 16 20.31 -0.29 38.05
CA ASP A 16 18.97 -0.93 38.02
C ASP A 16 18.65 -1.64 36.69
N LEU A 17 19.44 -1.32 35.66
CA LEU A 17 19.33 -1.88 34.30
C LEU A 17 17.96 -1.63 33.65
N PHE A 18 17.39 -0.44 33.81
CA PHE A 18 16.22 -0.02 33.04
C PHE A 18 16.44 -0.26 31.54
N GLY A 19 15.51 -0.96 30.89
CA GLY A 19 15.64 -1.33 29.48
C GLY A 19 16.42 -2.62 29.23
N ALA A 20 16.69 -3.43 30.26
CA ALA A 20 17.34 -4.73 30.10
C ALA A 20 16.51 -5.72 29.25
N ALA A 21 15.19 -5.61 29.33
CA ALA A 21 14.24 -6.35 28.49
C ALA A 21 13.12 -5.41 28.02
N LEU A 22 12.60 -5.66 26.83
CA LEU A 22 11.50 -4.89 26.23
C LEU A 22 10.50 -5.85 25.61
N THR A 23 9.21 -5.55 25.77
CA THR A 23 8.16 -6.12 24.93
C THR A 23 7.13 -5.05 24.61
N ALA A 24 6.54 -5.13 23.43
CA ALA A 24 5.54 -4.19 22.96
C ALA A 24 4.32 -4.96 22.40
N GLY A 25 3.17 -4.30 22.47
CA GLY A 25 1.91 -4.80 21.97
C GLY A 25 0.75 -4.06 22.64
N ASP A 26 -0.41 -4.06 21.99
CA ASP A 26 -1.66 -3.57 22.56
C ASP A 26 -2.13 -4.52 23.68
N PHE A 27 -1.76 -4.21 24.94
CA PHE A 27 -2.03 -5.09 26.09
C PHE A 27 -3.33 -4.72 26.81
N ASP A 28 -3.90 -3.53 26.55
CA ASP A 28 -5.19 -3.10 27.09
C ASP A 28 -6.32 -2.97 26.06
N SER A 29 -6.04 -3.37 24.81
CA SER A 29 -6.98 -3.44 23.68
C SER A 29 -7.58 -2.08 23.31
N ASP A 30 -6.79 -1.00 23.44
CA ASP A 30 -7.21 0.37 23.12
C ASP A 30 -6.88 0.79 21.67
N GLY A 31 -6.20 -0.08 20.92
CA GLY A 31 -5.79 0.15 19.54
C GLY A 31 -4.42 0.83 19.37
N PHE A 32 -3.69 1.06 20.46
CA PHE A 32 -2.32 1.58 20.44
C PHE A 32 -1.35 0.62 21.13
N ASP A 33 -0.21 0.32 20.50
CA ASP A 33 0.80 -0.54 21.13
C ASP A 33 1.37 0.10 22.42
N ASP A 34 1.32 -0.66 23.51
CA ASP A 34 1.97 -0.36 24.78
C ASP A 34 3.44 -0.82 24.76
N LEU A 35 4.24 -0.31 25.71
CA LEU A 35 5.61 -0.74 25.95
C LEU A 35 5.80 -1.16 27.41
N ILE A 36 6.25 -2.39 27.61
CA ILE A 36 6.69 -2.89 28.92
C ILE A 36 8.22 -2.97 28.92
N VAL A 37 8.83 -2.38 29.95
CA VAL A 37 10.28 -2.24 30.11
C VAL A 37 10.72 -2.95 31.39
N GLY A 38 11.64 -3.89 31.28
CA GLY A 38 12.23 -4.59 32.42
C GLY A 38 13.26 -3.76 33.16
N VAL A 39 13.22 -3.81 34.50
CA VAL A 39 14.16 -3.16 35.42
C VAL A 39 14.63 -4.19 36.46
N PRO A 40 15.40 -5.22 36.03
CA PRO A 40 15.66 -6.40 36.85
C PRO A 40 16.50 -6.16 38.09
N ARG A 41 17.17 -5.01 38.22
CA ARG A 41 17.95 -4.70 39.42
C ARG A 41 17.34 -3.60 40.27
N GLU A 42 16.11 -3.20 39.95
CA GLU A 42 15.31 -2.34 40.80
C GLU A 42 15.20 -2.97 42.20
N SER A 43 15.24 -2.12 43.23
CA SER A 43 15.21 -2.56 44.62
C SER A 43 14.03 -1.92 45.34
N PRO A 44 12.79 -2.28 44.96
CA PRO A 44 11.62 -1.72 45.58
C PRO A 44 11.58 -2.05 47.08
N GLY A 45 11.31 -1.04 47.89
CA GLY A 45 11.29 -1.18 49.35
C GLY A 45 12.69 -1.41 49.94
N SER A 46 12.90 -2.57 50.57
CA SER A 46 14.17 -2.95 51.22
C SER A 46 14.82 -4.20 50.65
N ASP A 47 14.27 -4.73 49.56
CA ASP A 47 14.66 -6.02 48.99
C ASP A 47 15.60 -5.79 47.79
N PRO A 48 16.92 -6.03 47.95
CA PRO A 48 17.88 -5.64 46.94
C PRO A 48 17.73 -6.49 45.67
N GLN A 49 17.56 -5.84 44.52
CA GLN A 49 17.50 -6.48 43.20
C GLN A 49 16.36 -7.51 43.06
N SER A 50 15.21 -7.28 43.70
CA SER A 50 14.01 -8.09 43.45
C SER A 50 13.42 -7.82 42.06
N GLY A 51 13.66 -6.63 41.49
CA GLY A 51 13.33 -6.26 40.11
C GLY A 51 11.89 -5.78 39.91
N ALA A 52 11.67 -5.05 38.82
CA ALA A 52 10.38 -4.47 38.46
C ALA A 52 10.16 -4.45 36.94
N ILE A 53 8.93 -4.14 36.52
CA ILE A 53 8.60 -3.75 35.15
C ILE A 53 7.95 -2.37 35.13
N ALA A 54 8.29 -1.56 34.13
CA ALA A 54 7.63 -0.28 33.87
C ALA A 54 6.72 -0.41 32.66
N ILE A 55 5.48 0.04 32.79
CA ILE A 55 4.45 -0.01 31.76
C ILE A 55 4.21 1.41 31.25
N LEU A 56 4.41 1.61 29.95
CA LEU A 56 4.09 2.82 29.22
C LEU A 56 2.93 2.50 28.28
N ARG A 57 1.84 3.25 28.39
CA ARG A 57 0.67 3.05 27.52
C ARG A 57 0.84 3.72 26.18
N GLY A 58 0.37 3.05 25.13
CA GLY A 58 0.18 3.64 23.81
C GLY A 58 -0.86 4.76 23.85
N SER A 59 -0.71 5.73 22.96
CA SER A 59 -1.76 6.72 22.69
C SER A 59 -1.54 7.38 21.33
N SER A 60 -2.56 8.10 20.85
CA SER A 60 -2.44 8.96 19.66
C SER A 60 -1.33 10.01 19.75
N ASN A 61 -0.82 10.32 20.96
CA ASN A 61 0.28 11.25 21.19
C ASN A 61 1.62 10.55 21.50
N GLY A 62 1.68 9.22 21.34
CA GLY A 62 2.84 8.39 21.68
C GLY A 62 2.76 7.75 23.07
N LEU A 63 3.89 7.21 23.54
CA LEU A 63 3.98 6.48 24.81
C LEU A 63 3.89 7.41 26.02
N VAL A 64 3.00 7.07 26.95
CA VAL A 64 2.81 7.79 28.22
C VAL A 64 3.12 6.86 29.39
N PRO A 65 3.98 7.27 30.35
CA PRO A 65 4.16 6.56 31.62
C PRO A 65 2.83 6.18 32.27
N SER A 66 2.61 4.88 32.53
CA SER A 66 1.39 4.41 33.18
C SER A 66 1.63 3.99 34.63
N ARG A 67 2.51 3.01 34.87
CA ARG A 67 2.79 2.48 36.21
C ARG A 67 3.99 1.54 36.21
N VAL A 68 4.40 1.17 37.41
CA VAL A 68 5.43 0.18 37.69
C VAL A 68 4.78 -0.98 38.44
N GLU A 69 5.16 -2.21 38.10
CA GLU A 69 4.67 -3.41 38.76
C GLU A 69 5.85 -4.28 39.22
N GLU A 70 5.65 -4.96 40.34
CA GLU A 70 6.60 -5.83 41.02
C GLU A 70 5.95 -7.20 41.27
N GLN A 71 6.71 -8.19 41.73
CA GLN A 71 6.13 -9.53 41.96
C GLN A 71 5.02 -9.51 43.01
N GLU A 72 5.21 -8.73 44.07
CA GLU A 72 4.21 -8.60 45.14
C GLU A 72 2.95 -7.88 44.66
N SER A 73 3.08 -6.82 43.85
CA SER A 73 1.91 -6.07 43.35
C SER A 73 1.06 -6.89 42.37
N LEU A 74 1.67 -7.87 41.71
CA LEU A 74 1.02 -8.82 40.81
C LEU A 74 0.55 -10.11 41.51
N GLU A 75 0.73 -10.21 42.83
CA GLU A 75 0.38 -11.40 43.63
C GLU A 75 1.10 -12.69 43.16
N LEU A 76 2.30 -12.55 42.55
CA LEU A 76 3.10 -13.66 42.02
C LEU A 76 4.06 -14.28 43.06
N GLY A 77 4.16 -13.66 44.24
CA GLY A 77 5.09 -14.01 45.30
C GLY A 77 5.51 -12.76 46.07
N SER A 78 6.21 -12.91 47.19
CA SER A 78 6.89 -11.77 47.82
C SER A 78 8.09 -11.36 46.98
N ASN A 79 8.43 -10.07 46.99
CA ASN A 79 9.69 -9.59 46.43
C ASN A 79 10.85 -10.21 47.22
N GLU A 80 11.67 -11.05 46.59
CA GLU A 80 12.88 -11.61 47.22
C GLU A 80 14.14 -11.07 46.53
N GLY A 81 15.15 -10.77 47.34
CA GLY A 81 16.39 -10.20 46.81
C GLY A 81 17.08 -11.16 45.84
N GLY A 82 17.29 -10.71 44.60
CA GLY A 82 17.93 -11.49 43.54
C GLY A 82 16.98 -12.26 42.62
N ASP A 83 15.66 -12.04 42.72
CA ASP A 83 14.68 -12.62 41.79
C ASP A 83 14.80 -12.06 40.38
N LEU A 84 15.29 -10.82 40.27
CA LEU A 84 15.52 -10.13 39.00
C LEU A 84 14.25 -10.05 38.13
N PHE A 85 13.09 -9.79 38.74
CA PHE A 85 11.83 -9.66 38.01
C PHE A 85 11.95 -8.61 36.90
N GLY A 86 11.45 -8.94 35.70
CA GLY A 86 11.66 -8.13 34.50
C GLY A 86 12.99 -8.39 33.75
N ALA A 87 13.81 -9.38 34.14
CA ALA A 87 15.06 -9.72 33.42
C ALA A 87 14.82 -10.31 32.01
N ALA A 88 13.62 -10.85 31.75
CA ALA A 88 13.19 -11.32 30.46
C ALA A 88 11.71 -11.01 30.28
N LEU A 89 11.34 -10.56 29.09
CA LEU A 89 9.96 -10.27 28.70
C LEU A 89 9.66 -10.99 27.39
N VAL A 90 8.51 -11.65 27.33
CA VAL A 90 7.96 -12.23 26.10
C VAL A 90 6.47 -11.95 26.10
N SER A 91 5.96 -11.46 24.98
CA SER A 91 4.53 -11.43 24.72
C SER A 91 4.19 -12.52 23.72
N SER A 92 3.06 -13.18 23.94
CA SER A 92 2.42 -14.03 22.95
C SER A 92 0.94 -13.77 23.03
N ARG A 93 0.32 -13.45 21.90
CA ARG A 93 -1.13 -13.37 21.80
C ARG A 93 -1.64 -14.81 21.74
N SER A 94 -2.28 -15.28 22.82
CA SER A 94 -3.01 -16.55 22.81
C SER A 94 -4.43 -16.25 22.35
N ASP A 95 -4.62 -16.25 21.04
CA ASP A 95 -5.91 -16.06 20.40
C ASP A 95 -6.82 -17.29 20.62
N ASP A 96 -7.19 -17.58 21.88
CA ASP A 96 -8.29 -18.50 22.21
C ASP A 96 -9.58 -17.74 22.58
N ASP A 97 -9.48 -16.42 22.82
CA ASP A 97 -10.61 -15.49 22.97
C ASP A 97 -10.67 -14.44 21.85
N ASP A 98 -9.93 -14.66 20.75
CA ASP A 98 -9.96 -13.84 19.53
C ASP A 98 -11.21 -14.19 18.69
N GLU A 99 -12.38 -14.23 19.33
CA GLU A 99 -13.47 -13.54 18.66
C GLU A 99 -13.07 -12.06 18.76
N PRO A 100 -12.75 -11.41 17.63
CA PRO A 100 -12.39 -10.00 17.67
C PRO A 100 -13.49 -9.27 18.44
N PRO A 101 -13.18 -8.17 19.16
CA PRO A 101 -14.25 -7.30 19.65
C PRO A 101 -15.23 -7.12 18.50
N VAL A 102 -16.53 -7.29 18.74
CA VAL A 102 -17.52 -6.99 17.71
C VAL A 102 -17.38 -5.50 17.45
N GLU A 103 -16.46 -5.17 16.54
CA GLU A 103 -16.34 -3.85 15.96
C GLU A 103 -17.77 -3.52 15.53
N PRO A 104 -18.30 -2.33 15.83
CA PRO A 104 -19.56 -1.91 15.21
C PRO A 104 -19.37 -2.24 13.74
N PRO A 105 -20.26 -3.08 13.15
CA PRO A 105 -19.94 -3.86 11.97
C PRO A 105 -19.15 -2.96 11.05
N VAL A 106 -17.85 -3.24 10.87
CA VAL A 106 -17.05 -2.50 9.90
C VAL A 106 -17.88 -2.65 8.66
N GLU A 107 -18.47 -1.54 8.21
CA GLU A 107 -19.25 -1.58 7.00
C GLU A 107 -18.33 -2.29 6.00
N PRO A 108 -18.76 -3.41 5.41
CA PRO A 108 -17.91 -4.18 4.52
C PRO A 108 -17.24 -3.16 3.61
N PRO A 109 -15.90 -3.20 3.45
CA PRO A 109 -15.12 -2.10 2.88
C PRO A 109 -15.90 -1.59 1.68
N VAL A 110 -16.42 -0.35 1.78
CA VAL A 110 -17.52 0.13 0.93
C VAL A 110 -17.18 -0.28 -0.49
N GLU A 111 -17.88 -1.31 -1.00
CA GLU A 111 -17.59 -1.79 -2.34
C GLU A 111 -17.78 -0.59 -3.24
N PRO A 112 -16.82 -0.28 -4.14
CA PRO A 112 -16.92 0.90 -4.95
C PRO A 112 -18.25 0.87 -5.68
N GLU A 113 -19.02 1.96 -5.55
CA GLU A 113 -20.37 2.08 -6.10
C GLU A 113 -20.42 1.47 -7.53
N PRO A 114 -21.47 0.66 -7.82
CA PRO A 114 -21.61 0.05 -9.13
C PRO A 114 -21.64 1.15 -10.19
N LEU A 115 -20.88 0.94 -11.26
CA LEU A 115 -20.84 1.90 -12.35
C LEU A 115 -22.15 1.85 -13.17
N PRO A 116 -22.56 2.98 -13.77
CA PRO A 116 -23.62 2.99 -14.77
C PRO A 116 -23.37 1.96 -15.88
N GLU A 117 -24.45 1.47 -16.48
CA GLU A 117 -24.36 0.62 -17.67
C GLU A 117 -23.56 1.33 -18.77
N GLY A 118 -22.71 0.58 -19.47
CA GLY A 118 -21.81 1.13 -20.48
C GLY A 118 -20.51 1.74 -19.92
N GLN A 119 -20.24 1.64 -18.61
CA GLN A 119 -18.99 2.07 -18.00
C GLN A 119 -18.24 0.92 -17.33
N ILE A 120 -16.90 1.04 -17.31
CA ILE A 120 -16.00 0.09 -16.68
C ILE A 120 -14.96 0.80 -15.81
N GLY A 121 -14.59 0.15 -14.72
CA GLY A 121 -13.53 0.59 -13.82
C GLY A 121 -12.22 -0.10 -14.15
N LEU A 122 -11.17 0.68 -14.35
CA LEU A 122 -9.84 0.16 -14.65
C LEU A 122 -8.96 0.23 -13.41
N PHE A 123 -8.24 -0.84 -13.12
CA PHE A 123 -7.35 -0.98 -11.97
C PHE A 123 -5.89 -1.01 -12.45
N ARG A 124 -5.02 -0.31 -11.73
CA ARG A 124 -3.59 -0.22 -12.07
C ARG A 124 -2.81 -1.31 -11.35
N PHE A 125 -2.04 -2.09 -12.12
CA PHE A 125 -1.01 -2.97 -11.58
C PHE A 125 0.38 -2.48 -11.99
N ARG A 126 1.30 -2.48 -11.04
CA ARG A 126 2.73 -2.33 -11.30
C ARG A 126 3.35 -3.70 -11.55
N ASN A 127 4.11 -3.84 -12.63
CA ASN A 127 4.93 -5.01 -12.92
C ASN A 127 6.24 -4.92 -12.12
N ASN A 128 6.48 -5.89 -11.25
CA ASN A 128 7.65 -5.95 -10.36
C ASN A 128 8.90 -6.53 -11.05
N SER A 129 8.77 -7.01 -12.30
CA SER A 129 9.89 -7.59 -13.07
C SER A 129 10.88 -6.52 -13.52
N PHE A 130 10.47 -5.25 -13.53
CA PHE A 130 11.29 -4.11 -13.89
C PHE A 130 11.41 -3.15 -12.70
N PRO A 131 12.63 -2.76 -12.30
CA PRO A 131 12.84 -1.87 -11.16
C PRO A 131 12.21 -0.49 -11.37
N THR A 132 12.00 -0.08 -12.63
CA THR A 132 11.53 1.27 -12.97
C THR A 132 10.07 1.37 -13.36
N GLY A 133 9.24 0.38 -13.01
CA GLY A 133 7.78 0.52 -13.04
C GLY A 133 7.20 0.51 -14.46
N THR A 134 6.77 -0.68 -14.88
CA THR A 134 5.87 -0.86 -16.02
C THR A 134 4.46 -1.07 -15.49
N TYR A 135 3.44 -0.49 -16.11
CA TYR A 135 2.08 -0.53 -15.61
C TYR A 135 1.14 -1.20 -16.61
N ILE A 136 0.13 -1.89 -16.09
CA ILE A 136 -1.02 -2.36 -16.86
C ILE A 136 -2.30 -1.87 -16.17
N PHE A 137 -3.29 -1.53 -16.98
CA PHE A 137 -4.64 -1.19 -16.53
C PHE A 137 -5.56 -2.32 -16.95
N VAL A 138 -6.34 -2.84 -16.01
CA VAL A 138 -7.16 -4.04 -16.23
C VAL A 138 -8.55 -3.86 -15.65
N GLU A 139 -9.53 -4.53 -16.23
CA GLU A 139 -10.89 -4.58 -15.71
C GLU A 139 -10.97 -5.42 -14.42
N GLU A 140 -12.12 -5.37 -13.75
CA GLU A 140 -12.38 -6.10 -12.51
C GLU A 140 -12.15 -7.61 -12.62
N GLN A 141 -12.63 -8.24 -13.70
CA GLN A 141 -12.45 -9.68 -13.89
C GLN A 141 -10.96 -10.03 -14.07
N GLU A 142 -10.22 -9.25 -14.85
CA GLU A 142 -8.79 -9.47 -15.08
C GLU A 142 -7.96 -9.15 -13.82
N LYS A 143 -8.31 -8.11 -13.05
CA LYS A 143 -7.79 -7.84 -11.69
C LYS A 143 -7.91 -9.08 -10.82
N ASN A 144 -9.11 -9.65 -10.72
CA ASN A 144 -9.36 -10.83 -9.89
C ASN A 144 -8.57 -12.04 -10.39
N ASN A 145 -8.46 -12.23 -11.71
CA ASN A 145 -7.66 -13.30 -12.29
C ASN A 145 -6.17 -13.16 -11.94
N ILE A 146 -5.61 -11.95 -12.02
CA ILE A 146 -4.21 -11.66 -11.66
C ILE A 146 -3.96 -11.94 -10.18
N LEU A 147 -4.85 -11.48 -9.30
CA LEU A 147 -4.71 -11.67 -7.85
C LEU A 147 -4.83 -13.14 -7.43
N ASN A 148 -5.69 -13.90 -8.10
CA ASN A 148 -5.92 -15.31 -7.79
C ASN A 148 -4.88 -16.26 -8.40
N ASP A 149 -4.11 -15.83 -9.40
CA ASP A 149 -3.03 -16.62 -9.98
C ASP A 149 -1.71 -16.43 -9.18
N PRO A 150 -1.14 -17.49 -8.58
CA PRO A 150 0.07 -17.39 -7.75
C PRO A 150 1.34 -16.95 -8.50
N ASN A 151 1.38 -17.07 -9.82
CA ASN A 151 2.52 -16.63 -10.63
C ASN A 151 2.36 -15.16 -11.02
N LEU A 152 1.14 -14.75 -11.37
CA LEU A 152 0.86 -13.36 -11.75
C LEU A 152 0.87 -12.43 -10.53
N SER A 153 0.28 -12.83 -9.40
CA SER A 153 0.27 -12.06 -8.14
C SER A 153 1.66 -11.80 -7.55
N ARG A 154 2.68 -12.59 -7.92
CA ARG A 154 4.09 -12.30 -7.59
C ARG A 154 4.72 -11.28 -8.54
N SER A 155 4.29 -11.31 -9.79
CA SER A 155 4.84 -10.48 -10.87
C SER A 155 4.19 -9.10 -10.92
N PHE A 156 2.98 -8.95 -10.39
CA PHE A 156 2.19 -7.73 -10.41
C PHE A 156 1.70 -7.34 -9.02
N THR A 157 1.85 -6.06 -8.67
CA THR A 157 1.30 -5.48 -7.44
C THR A 157 0.16 -4.53 -7.80
N LEU A 158 -1.00 -4.70 -7.17
CA LEU A 158 -2.12 -3.79 -7.30
C LEU A 158 -1.80 -2.46 -6.60
N GLU A 159 -1.96 -1.36 -7.33
CA GLU A 159 -1.74 0.00 -6.82
C GLU A 159 -3.08 0.67 -6.47
N GLY A 160 -3.03 1.75 -5.69
CA GLY A 160 -4.24 2.53 -5.35
C GLY A 160 -5.12 1.92 -4.26
N ASN A 161 -4.58 1.00 -3.45
CA ASN A 161 -5.29 0.35 -2.33
C ASN A 161 -6.62 -0.32 -2.74
N GLY A 162 -6.65 -0.90 -3.94
CA GLY A 162 -7.85 -1.55 -4.46
C GLY A 162 -8.87 -0.61 -5.12
N ASN A 163 -8.62 0.71 -5.12
CA ASN A 163 -9.46 1.66 -5.84
C ASN A 163 -9.22 1.59 -7.35
N ARG A 164 -10.25 1.94 -8.12
CA ARG A 164 -10.14 2.15 -9.56
C ARG A 164 -9.13 3.27 -9.81
N ALA A 165 -8.26 3.07 -10.79
CA ALA A 165 -7.38 4.12 -11.28
C ALA A 165 -8.19 5.18 -12.04
N PHE A 166 -9.13 4.74 -12.89
CA PHE A 166 -10.06 5.62 -13.61
C PHE A 166 -11.27 4.83 -14.15
N VAL A 167 -12.26 5.57 -14.70
CA VAL A 167 -13.48 5.01 -15.31
C VAL A 167 -13.49 5.28 -16.82
N ALA A 168 -13.86 4.28 -17.62
CA ALA A 168 -13.96 4.42 -19.06
C ALA A 168 -15.34 3.96 -19.54
N SER A 169 -15.70 4.34 -20.77
CA SER A 169 -16.87 3.81 -21.45
C SER A 169 -16.52 2.51 -22.16
N THR A 170 -17.44 1.54 -22.16
CA THR A 170 -17.38 0.33 -23.00
C THR A 170 -18.00 0.56 -24.37
N GLU A 171 -18.69 1.68 -24.56
CA GLU A 171 -19.40 2.01 -25.79
C GLU A 171 -18.84 3.29 -26.44
N PRO A 172 -18.86 3.37 -27.78
CA PRO A 172 -18.51 4.61 -28.46
C PRO A 172 -19.54 5.70 -28.16
N GLY A 173 -19.11 6.96 -28.21
CA GLY A 173 -19.97 8.10 -27.88
C GLY A 173 -19.44 9.42 -28.40
N GLU A 174 -20.18 10.49 -28.15
CA GLU A 174 -19.78 11.84 -28.54
C GLU A 174 -18.50 12.26 -27.80
N ASN A 175 -17.51 12.75 -28.54
CA ASN A 175 -16.18 13.16 -28.04
C ASN A 175 -15.35 12.06 -27.37
N LEU A 176 -15.83 10.81 -27.39
CA LEU A 176 -15.05 9.67 -26.96
C LEU A 176 -14.10 9.23 -28.07
N ILE A 177 -12.87 8.90 -27.69
CA ILE A 177 -11.86 8.30 -28.54
C ILE A 177 -11.65 6.83 -28.16
N SER A 178 -11.36 6.02 -29.17
CA SER A 178 -11.01 4.61 -28.99
C SER A 178 -9.60 4.48 -28.42
N ILE A 179 -9.45 3.64 -27.39
CA ILE A 179 -8.16 3.24 -26.84
C ILE A 179 -7.96 1.75 -27.06
N TYR A 180 -6.84 1.39 -27.67
CA TYR A 180 -6.45 0.02 -27.97
C TYR A 180 -5.32 -0.42 -27.05
N ARG A 181 -5.38 -1.67 -26.59
CA ARG A 181 -4.28 -2.32 -25.88
C ARG A 181 -3.41 -3.06 -26.89
N ILE A 182 -2.10 -2.88 -26.79
CA ILE A 182 -1.10 -3.62 -27.57
C ILE A 182 -0.04 -4.18 -26.62
N ARG A 183 0.52 -5.34 -26.95
CA ARG A 183 1.53 -5.99 -26.11
C ARG A 183 2.89 -5.99 -26.78
N SER A 184 3.93 -5.69 -26.02
CA SER A 184 5.31 -5.72 -26.52
C SER A 184 5.77 -7.15 -26.77
N LEU A 185 6.46 -7.36 -27.88
CA LEU A 185 7.20 -8.59 -28.20
C LEU A 185 8.65 -8.52 -27.73
N ASP A 186 9.21 -7.31 -27.59
CA ASP A 186 10.59 -7.09 -27.15
C ASP A 186 10.72 -7.14 -25.62
N ILE A 187 9.68 -6.70 -24.90
CA ILE A 187 9.71 -6.59 -23.43
C ILE A 187 8.51 -7.34 -22.85
N SER A 188 8.74 -8.54 -22.31
CA SER A 188 7.68 -9.36 -21.72
C SER A 188 6.94 -8.64 -20.58
N GLY A 189 5.61 -8.78 -20.56
CA GLY A 189 4.77 -8.14 -19.54
C GLY A 189 4.61 -6.63 -19.70
N THR A 190 4.96 -6.08 -20.87
CA THR A 190 4.74 -4.67 -21.21
C THR A 190 3.56 -4.54 -22.16
N TYR A 191 2.62 -3.68 -21.77
CA TYR A 191 1.45 -3.31 -22.55
C TYR A 191 1.45 -1.81 -22.77
N LEU A 192 0.88 -1.39 -23.89
CA LEU A 192 0.66 0.02 -24.19
C LEU A 192 -0.81 0.23 -24.54
N PHE A 193 -1.37 1.31 -24.02
CA PHE A 193 -2.68 1.80 -24.42
C PHE A 193 -2.47 2.98 -25.35
N VAL A 194 -3.01 2.89 -26.56
CA VAL A 194 -2.81 3.86 -27.64
C VAL A 194 -4.13 4.32 -28.21
N SER A 195 -4.18 5.59 -28.64
CA SER A 195 -5.31 6.07 -29.43
C SER A 195 -5.37 5.35 -30.79
N GLU A 196 -6.54 5.36 -31.44
CA GLU A 196 -6.71 4.81 -32.81
C GLU A 196 -5.63 5.32 -33.79
N ARG A 197 -5.34 6.63 -33.77
CA ARG A 197 -4.30 7.21 -34.63
C ARG A 197 -2.92 6.61 -34.39
N GLU A 198 -2.55 6.41 -33.13
CA GLU A 198 -1.27 5.81 -32.76
C GLU A 198 -1.23 4.32 -33.08
N TYR A 199 -2.35 3.63 -32.86
CA TYR A 199 -2.53 2.23 -33.22
C TYR A 199 -2.30 2.02 -34.72
N ASP A 200 -2.98 2.80 -35.56
CA ASP A 200 -2.84 2.75 -37.02
C ASP A 200 -1.40 3.05 -37.45
N ALA A 201 -0.76 4.07 -36.85
CA ALA A 201 0.63 4.41 -37.16
C ALA A 201 1.65 3.32 -36.74
N ILE A 202 1.37 2.59 -35.66
CA ILE A 202 2.24 1.48 -35.21
C ILE A 202 2.11 0.28 -36.15
N PHE A 203 0.90 -0.02 -36.64
CA PHE A 203 0.63 -1.20 -37.47
C PHE A 203 0.59 -0.93 -38.97
N ASP A 204 0.82 0.30 -39.40
CA ASP A 204 1.09 0.67 -40.78
C ASP A 204 2.21 -0.21 -41.36
N ASP A 205 2.05 -0.65 -42.62
CA ASP A 205 2.96 -1.60 -43.25
C ASP A 205 4.40 -1.07 -43.39
N ASP A 206 4.58 0.25 -43.45
CA ASP A 206 5.90 0.90 -43.51
C ASP A 206 6.49 1.22 -42.13
N SER A 207 5.74 0.93 -41.05
CA SER A 207 6.18 1.23 -39.68
C SER A 207 7.28 0.30 -39.20
N ASN A 208 8.37 0.89 -38.69
CA ASN A 208 9.44 0.14 -38.03
C ASN A 208 9.06 -0.41 -36.64
N GLN A 209 7.87 -0.06 -36.14
CA GLN A 209 7.35 -0.55 -34.86
C GLN A 209 6.50 -1.81 -35.03
N ARG A 210 5.91 -2.04 -36.20
CA ARG A 210 4.92 -3.10 -36.45
C ARG A 210 5.30 -4.48 -35.94
N ASN A 211 6.58 -4.86 -36.09
CA ASN A 211 7.08 -6.18 -35.70
C ASN A 211 7.49 -6.29 -34.21
N LYS A 212 7.35 -5.20 -33.44
CA LYS A 212 7.68 -5.14 -32.01
C LYS A 212 6.46 -5.27 -31.11
N TRP A 213 5.27 -5.23 -31.69
CA TRP A 213 4.00 -5.21 -30.98
C TRP A 213 3.05 -6.25 -31.55
N VAL A 214 2.21 -6.78 -30.69
CA VAL A 214 1.06 -7.59 -31.09
C VAL A 214 -0.21 -6.90 -30.62
N LYS A 215 -1.24 -6.98 -31.46
CA LYS A 215 -2.58 -6.45 -31.19
C LYS A 215 -3.25 -7.30 -30.11
N GLU A 216 -3.90 -6.66 -29.15
CA GLU A 216 -4.76 -7.32 -28.16
C GLU A 216 -6.21 -6.86 -28.40
N GLY A 217 -7.20 -7.67 -27.99
CA GLY A 217 -8.62 -7.35 -28.20
C GLY A 217 -9.08 -7.63 -29.63
N LEU A 218 -9.36 -8.89 -29.94
CA LEU A 218 -10.02 -9.30 -31.18
C LEU A 218 -11.44 -9.77 -30.89
N ASN A 219 -12.40 -9.36 -31.71
CA ASN A 219 -13.75 -9.95 -31.65
C ASN A 219 -13.76 -11.38 -32.23
N ALA A 220 -14.90 -12.06 -32.16
CA ALA A 220 -15.06 -13.43 -32.67
C ALA A 220 -14.80 -13.59 -34.19
N ASN A 221 -14.81 -12.49 -34.95
CA ASN A 221 -14.51 -12.47 -36.38
C ASN A 221 -13.03 -12.16 -36.66
N GLY A 222 -12.24 -11.85 -35.63
CA GLY A 222 -10.85 -11.43 -35.76
C GLY A 222 -10.66 -9.96 -36.11
N ASP A 223 -11.69 -9.12 -35.95
CA ASP A 223 -11.54 -7.67 -36.09
C ASP A 223 -10.98 -7.08 -34.80
N ASP A 224 -10.11 -6.09 -34.94
CA ASP A 224 -9.57 -5.31 -33.83
C ASP A 224 -10.69 -4.51 -33.15
N ILE A 225 -10.78 -4.64 -31.83
CA ILE A 225 -11.71 -3.87 -31.02
C ILE A 225 -10.95 -2.99 -30.03
N PRO A 226 -11.42 -1.76 -29.77
CA PRO A 226 -10.89 -0.96 -28.67
C PRO A 226 -11.04 -1.72 -27.35
N GLU A 227 -10.07 -1.53 -26.46
CA GLU A 227 -10.20 -1.99 -25.08
C GLU A 227 -11.27 -1.17 -24.36
N PHE A 228 -11.29 0.15 -24.57
CA PHE A 228 -12.27 1.05 -23.99
C PHE A 228 -12.30 2.40 -24.70
N TYR A 229 -13.22 3.27 -24.27
CA TYR A 229 -13.40 4.62 -24.79
C TYR A 229 -13.30 5.66 -23.66
N VAL A 230 -12.62 6.77 -23.93
CA VAL A 230 -12.41 7.89 -22.99
C VAL A 230 -12.59 9.21 -23.73
N PHE A 231 -12.82 10.30 -23.02
CA PHE A 231 -12.88 11.61 -23.67
C PHE A 231 -11.51 11.99 -24.22
N GLY A 232 -11.47 12.57 -25.42
CA GLY A 232 -10.23 13.10 -25.98
C GLY A 232 -9.66 14.24 -25.13
N ALA A 233 -8.35 14.44 -25.18
CA ALA A 233 -7.71 15.55 -24.49
C ALA A 233 -8.31 16.92 -24.90
N GLY A 234 -8.74 17.71 -23.92
CA GLY A 234 -9.35 19.02 -24.14
C GLY A 234 -10.86 18.98 -24.43
N ALA A 235 -11.52 17.83 -24.23
CA ALA A 235 -12.97 17.74 -24.27
C ALA A 235 -13.62 18.58 -23.16
N ASN A 236 -12.95 18.78 -22.02
CA ASN A 236 -13.49 19.41 -20.81
C ASN A 236 -14.76 18.73 -20.32
N GLN A 237 -14.78 17.40 -20.39
CA GLN A 237 -15.91 16.54 -20.02
C GLN A 237 -15.57 15.54 -18.92
N GLY A 238 -14.28 15.40 -18.58
CA GLY A 238 -13.81 14.41 -17.62
C GLY A 238 -12.63 14.87 -16.78
N THR A 239 -12.02 13.94 -16.06
CA THR A 239 -10.78 14.21 -15.30
C THR A 239 -9.56 13.95 -16.19
N GLU A 240 -8.65 14.90 -16.28
CA GLU A 240 -7.46 14.80 -17.11
C GLU A 240 -6.47 13.73 -16.62
N PHE A 241 -6.00 12.89 -17.55
CA PHE A 241 -4.93 11.93 -17.32
C PHE A 241 -3.74 12.26 -18.21
N HIS A 242 -2.57 12.43 -17.59
CA HIS A 242 -1.33 12.65 -18.29
C HIS A 242 -0.68 11.33 -18.68
N ARG A 243 0.05 11.34 -19.81
CA ARG A 243 0.93 10.24 -20.20
C ARG A 243 2.36 10.59 -19.86
N PHE A 244 3.03 9.69 -19.13
CA PHE A 244 4.44 9.79 -18.81
C PHE A 244 5.22 8.73 -19.59
N GLN A 245 6.30 9.13 -20.25
CA GLN A 245 7.24 8.20 -20.86
C GLN A 245 8.36 7.88 -19.87
N ASN A 246 8.56 6.60 -19.58
CA ASN A 246 9.68 6.12 -18.80
C ASN A 246 10.96 6.06 -19.67
N ARG A 247 11.98 6.83 -19.30
CA ARG A 247 13.24 6.91 -20.05
C ARG A 247 14.09 5.66 -19.99
N GLU A 248 13.94 4.84 -18.96
CA GLU A 248 14.82 3.70 -18.73
C GLU A 248 14.41 2.47 -19.51
N ASN A 249 13.10 2.29 -19.73
CA ASN A 249 12.55 1.09 -20.36
C ASN A 249 11.54 1.40 -21.49
N SER A 250 11.36 2.67 -21.84
CA SER A 250 10.41 3.13 -22.89
C SER A 250 8.96 2.72 -22.67
N THR A 251 8.59 2.36 -21.43
CA THR A 251 7.19 2.10 -21.05
C THR A 251 6.46 3.39 -20.69
N PHE A 252 5.16 3.28 -20.48
CA PHE A 252 4.32 4.44 -20.22
C PHE A 252 3.50 4.26 -18.93
N LEU A 253 3.23 5.38 -18.28
CA LEU A 253 2.33 5.49 -17.14
C LEU A 253 1.26 6.51 -17.48
N PHE A 254 0.00 6.21 -17.14
CA PHE A 254 -1.05 7.21 -17.07
C PHE A 254 -1.29 7.58 -15.61
N ALA A 255 -1.37 8.87 -15.34
CA ALA A 255 -1.49 9.41 -13.99
C ALA A 255 -2.56 10.51 -13.94
N GLY A 256 -3.37 10.48 -12.89
CA GLY A 256 -4.36 11.53 -12.63
C GLY A 256 -3.71 12.83 -12.14
N PRO A 257 -4.49 13.89 -11.87
CA PRO A 257 -3.94 15.23 -11.59
C PRO A 257 -3.00 15.27 -10.37
N SER A 258 -3.40 14.67 -9.26
CA SER A 258 -2.59 14.64 -8.03
C SER A 258 -1.29 13.86 -8.21
N GLU A 259 -1.35 12.72 -8.92
CA GLU A 259 -0.17 11.90 -9.21
C GLU A 259 0.77 12.60 -10.19
N THR A 260 0.21 13.26 -11.21
CA THR A 260 0.95 14.08 -12.17
C THR A 260 1.72 15.17 -11.44
N GLN A 261 1.08 15.88 -10.50
CA GLN A 261 1.75 16.88 -9.68
C GLN A 261 2.88 16.27 -8.84
N ALA A 262 2.64 15.11 -8.21
CA ALA A 262 3.64 14.43 -7.39
C ALA A 262 4.86 14.00 -8.22
N ILE A 263 4.64 13.36 -9.38
CA ILE A 263 5.71 12.91 -10.29
C ILE A 263 6.55 14.10 -10.78
N ASN A 264 5.89 15.17 -11.23
CA ASN A 264 6.58 16.35 -11.75
C ASN A 264 7.32 17.15 -10.67
N SER A 265 6.92 17.04 -9.40
CA SER A 265 7.55 17.78 -8.29
C SER A 265 8.69 17.00 -7.62
N ASP A 266 8.75 15.68 -7.76
CA ASP A 266 9.83 14.85 -7.23
C ASP A 266 10.98 14.75 -8.26
N PRO A 267 12.20 15.25 -7.95
CA PRO A 267 13.34 15.16 -8.86
C PRO A 267 13.72 13.73 -9.24
N ASN A 268 13.55 12.76 -8.35
CA ASN A 268 13.89 11.36 -8.63
C ASN A 268 12.89 10.73 -9.60
N LEU A 269 11.62 11.11 -9.50
CA LEU A 269 10.59 10.60 -10.41
C LEU A 269 10.61 11.32 -11.76
N SER A 270 10.73 12.66 -11.77
CA SER A 270 10.76 13.46 -13.00
C SER A 270 12.02 13.26 -13.85
N GLU A 271 13.11 12.72 -13.29
CA GLU A 271 14.27 12.28 -14.08
C GLU A 271 13.95 11.03 -14.91
N VAL A 272 13.13 10.12 -14.37
CA VAL A 272 12.75 8.83 -14.98
C VAL A 272 11.51 8.96 -15.87
N PHE A 273 10.48 9.66 -15.39
CA PHE A 273 9.18 9.80 -16.04
C PHE A 273 9.01 11.19 -16.65
N VAL A 274 8.96 11.25 -17.98
CA VAL A 274 8.78 12.49 -18.73
C VAL A 274 7.32 12.69 -19.07
N ASP A 275 6.72 13.74 -18.52
CA ASP A 275 5.37 14.18 -18.87
C ASP A 275 5.26 14.51 -20.37
N GLN A 276 4.35 13.82 -21.07
CA GLN A 276 4.02 14.06 -22.48
C GLN A 276 2.75 14.92 -22.61
N GLY A 277 2.18 15.37 -21.50
CA GLY A 277 0.93 16.11 -21.43
C GLY A 277 -0.30 15.22 -21.27
N ILE A 278 -1.46 15.87 -21.32
CA ILE A 278 -2.77 15.22 -21.22
C ILE A 278 -2.96 14.29 -22.42
N ALA A 279 -3.23 13.02 -22.13
CA ALA A 279 -3.52 12.01 -23.14
C ALA A 279 -5.02 11.88 -23.39
N PHE A 280 -5.82 11.90 -22.32
CA PHE A 280 -7.27 11.76 -22.37
C PHE A 280 -7.91 12.31 -21.10
N GLU A 281 -9.24 12.34 -21.08
CA GLU A 281 -10.06 12.63 -19.91
C GLU A 281 -10.97 11.42 -19.59
N THR A 282 -11.05 11.03 -18.30
CA THR A 282 -11.86 9.90 -17.82
C THR A 282 -13.29 10.32 -17.46
N LEU A 283 -14.25 9.39 -17.54
CA LEU A 283 -15.67 9.59 -17.23
C LEU A 283 -15.93 9.91 -15.75
#